data_AF-A0A7V5CYB8-F1
#
_entry.id   AF-A0A7V5CYB8-F1
#
_cell.length_a   1.000
_cell.length_b   1.000
_cell.length_c   1.000
_cell.angle_alpha   90.00
_cell.angle_beta   90.00
_cell.angle_gamma   90.00
#
_symmetry.space_group_name_H-M   'P 1'
#
loop_
_entity.id
_entity.type
_entity.pdbx_description
1 polymer ?
#
loop_
_entity_poly.entity_id
_entity_poly.type
_entity_poly.pdbx_seq_one_letter_code
_entity_poly.pdbx_strand_id
1 'polypeptide(L)'
;MAHKNFILKRVVRTLAKPAQTVLLVLTAAIVILAAVVLFNQGSNREENRQWKAELAKIDTETLHKKVVGLESKVRRLLQERERLYPAGPSILVDTAENKIYLLSGSKVLWEAKCSTGSGLQLTDESGNRTWTFETPRGHFSVRQKITNPVWFRPDWAFIEEGEPIPKSRSERAVPDVLGDYALAFGNGYFIHG
;
A
#
# COMPACT_ATOMS: atom_id res chain seq x y z
N MET A 1 44.34 -39.51 86.15
CA MET A 1 44.54 -39.23 84.70
C MET A 1 43.40 -39.72 83.78
N ALA A 2 42.51 -40.63 84.19
CA ALA A 2 41.45 -41.17 83.32
C ALA A 2 40.26 -40.21 83.01
N HIS A 3 39.95 -39.26 83.92
CA HIS A 3 38.76 -38.41 83.80
C HIS A 3 38.87 -37.31 82.71
N LYS A 4 40.08 -36.78 82.46
CA LYS A 4 40.34 -35.76 81.44
C LYS A 4 40.18 -36.29 79.99
N ASN A 5 40.55 -37.55 79.76
CA ASN A 5 40.45 -38.18 78.42
C ASN A 5 39.01 -38.51 77.99
N PHE A 6 38.10 -38.72 78.94
CA PHE A 6 36.69 -38.97 78.64
C PHE A 6 35.95 -37.71 78.19
N ILE A 7 36.21 -36.57 78.85
CA ILE A 7 35.62 -35.27 78.52
C ILE A 7 36.14 -34.77 77.18
N LEU A 8 37.45 -34.89 76.92
CA LEU A 8 38.05 -34.50 75.63
C LEU A 8 37.47 -35.29 74.46
N LYS A 9 37.34 -36.62 74.59
CA LYS A 9 36.75 -37.47 73.53
C LYS A 9 35.25 -37.20 73.32
N ARG A 10 34.51 -36.81 74.35
CA ARG A 10 33.08 -36.48 74.27
C ARG A 10 32.84 -35.11 73.63
N VAL A 11 33.66 -34.12 73.96
CA VAL A 11 33.66 -32.76 73.38
C VAL A 11 34.08 -32.79 71.91
N VAL A 12 35.15 -33.51 71.56
CA VAL A 12 35.59 -33.68 70.17
C VAL A 12 34.51 -34.40 69.33
N ARG A 13 33.82 -35.42 69.87
CA ARG A 13 32.68 -36.07 69.19
C ARG A 13 31.41 -35.21 69.10
N THR A 14 31.18 -34.28 70.03
CA THR A 14 30.02 -33.37 69.98
C THR A 14 30.27 -32.15 69.10
N LEU A 15 31.53 -31.74 68.90
CA LEU A 15 31.96 -30.68 67.98
C LEU A 15 32.26 -31.20 66.55
N ALA A 16 32.65 -32.46 66.38
CA ALA A 16 32.87 -33.06 65.06
C ALA A 16 31.56 -33.32 64.29
N LYS A 17 30.45 -33.62 64.99
CA LYS A 17 29.14 -33.80 64.39
C LYS A 17 28.62 -32.54 63.66
N PRO A 18 28.57 -31.34 64.27
CA PRO A 18 28.13 -30.13 63.57
C PRO A 18 29.08 -29.75 62.43
N ALA A 19 30.40 -29.92 62.58
CA ALA A 19 31.36 -29.67 61.49
C ALA A 19 31.14 -30.61 60.29
N GLN A 20 30.90 -31.90 60.54
CA GLN A 20 30.61 -32.88 59.49
C GLN A 20 29.24 -32.64 58.83
N THR A 21 28.26 -32.16 59.60
CA THR A 21 26.93 -31.80 59.07
C THR A 21 27.01 -30.54 58.20
N VAL A 22 27.78 -29.53 58.63
CA VAL A 22 28.03 -28.31 57.83
C VAL A 22 28.77 -28.65 56.53
N LEU A 23 29.79 -29.52 56.60
CA LEU A 23 30.51 -29.97 55.40
C LEU A 23 29.58 -30.73 54.43
N LEU A 24 28.70 -31.61 54.93
CA LEU A 24 27.71 -32.32 54.12
C LEU A 24 26.67 -31.38 53.49
N VAL A 25 26.24 -30.35 54.20
CA VAL A 25 25.31 -29.34 53.66
C VAL A 25 26.00 -28.49 52.58
N LEU A 26 27.26 -28.11 52.77
CA LEU A 26 28.03 -27.35 51.78
C LEU A 26 28.30 -28.19 50.52
N THR A 27 28.65 -29.46 50.64
CA THR A 27 28.85 -30.33 49.47
C THR A 27 27.53 -30.59 48.74
N ALA A 28 26.43 -30.81 49.46
CA ALA A 28 25.11 -30.92 48.85
C ALA A 28 24.71 -29.64 48.10
N ALA A 29 24.95 -28.46 48.69
CA ALA A 29 24.68 -27.18 48.05
C ALA A 29 25.52 -26.98 46.77
N ILE A 30 26.81 -27.35 46.79
CA ILE A 30 27.69 -27.27 45.61
C ILE A 30 27.23 -28.23 44.50
N VAL A 31 26.82 -29.46 44.86
CA VAL A 31 26.31 -30.44 43.90
C VAL A 31 25.00 -29.96 43.27
N ILE A 32 24.10 -29.39 44.06
CA ILE A 32 22.85 -28.80 43.56
C ILE A 32 23.15 -27.62 42.63
N LEU A 33 24.06 -26.73 43.02
CA LEU A 33 24.46 -25.59 42.19
C LEU A 33 25.09 -26.05 40.86
N ALA A 34 25.97 -27.05 40.90
CA ALA A 34 26.58 -27.64 39.71
C ALA A 34 25.52 -28.31 38.82
N ALA A 35 24.55 -29.02 39.40
CA ALA A 35 23.45 -29.64 38.66
C ALA A 35 22.54 -28.59 38.00
N VAL A 36 22.22 -27.49 38.69
CA VAL A 36 21.45 -26.36 38.14
C VAL A 36 22.22 -25.70 36.98
N VAL A 37 23.52 -25.45 37.14
CA VAL A 37 24.35 -24.88 36.06
C VAL A 37 24.40 -25.81 34.85
N LEU A 38 24.59 -27.12 35.05
CA LEU A 38 24.62 -28.11 33.96
C LEU A 38 23.25 -28.26 33.28
N PHE A 39 22.15 -28.22 34.05
CA PHE A 39 20.79 -28.26 33.51
C PHE A 39 20.47 -27.02 32.68
N ASN A 40 20.85 -25.83 33.16
CA ASN A 40 20.68 -24.58 32.43
C ASN A 40 21.55 -24.52 31.15
N GLN A 41 22.76 -25.08 31.20
CA GLN A 41 23.61 -25.25 30.01
C GLN A 41 23.06 -26.29 29.02
N GLY A 42 22.41 -27.36 29.50
CA GLY A 42 21.79 -28.39 28.67
C GLY A 42 20.56 -27.89 27.92
N SER A 43 19.65 -27.21 28.62
CA SER A 43 18.45 -26.59 28.02
C SER A 43 18.83 -25.54 26.97
N ASN A 44 19.77 -24.64 27.28
CA ASN A 44 20.29 -23.65 26.32
C ASN A 44 20.99 -24.27 25.11
N ARG A 45 21.53 -25.49 25.24
CA ARG A 45 22.16 -26.21 24.11
C ARG A 45 21.14 -26.79 23.16
N GLU A 46 20.03 -27.34 23.65
CA GLU A 46 18.97 -27.87 22.79
C GLU A 46 18.26 -26.78 22.01
N GLU A 47 17.89 -25.67 22.68
CA GLU A 47 17.29 -24.50 22.03
C GLU A 47 18.26 -23.89 21.00
N ASN A 48 19.54 -23.70 21.34
CA ASN A 48 20.54 -23.27 20.37
C ASN A 48 20.70 -24.22 19.19
N ARG A 49 20.61 -25.54 19.42
CA ARG A 49 20.74 -26.54 18.36
C ARG A 49 19.55 -26.49 17.42
N GLN A 50 18.34 -26.30 17.96
CA GLN A 50 17.12 -26.11 17.18
C GLN A 50 17.21 -24.85 16.32
N TRP A 51 17.57 -23.70 16.90
CA TRP A 51 17.69 -22.44 16.17
C TRP A 51 18.80 -22.50 15.11
N LYS A 52 19.94 -23.12 15.42
CA LYS A 52 21.01 -23.35 14.42
C LYS A 52 20.57 -24.27 13.30
N ALA A 53 19.82 -25.33 13.59
CA ALA A 53 19.26 -26.23 12.58
C ALA A 53 18.22 -25.53 11.70
N GLU A 54 17.47 -24.58 12.26
CA GLU A 54 16.49 -23.77 11.52
C GLU A 54 17.16 -22.71 10.65
N LEU A 55 18.17 -22.00 11.17
CA LEU A 55 19.02 -21.07 10.40
C LEU A 55 19.77 -21.78 9.26
N ALA A 56 20.21 -23.03 9.48
CA ALA A 56 20.86 -23.84 8.45
C ALA A 56 19.91 -24.24 7.30
N LYS A 57 18.58 -24.20 7.51
CA LYS A 57 17.59 -24.40 6.45
C LYS A 57 17.33 -23.12 5.64
N ILE A 58 17.75 -21.96 6.15
CA ILE A 58 17.61 -20.70 5.42
C ILE A 58 18.70 -20.67 4.35
N ASP A 59 18.27 -20.87 3.11
CA ASP A 59 19.09 -20.59 1.95
C ASP A 59 19.23 -19.07 1.76
N THR A 60 20.13 -18.50 2.53
CA THR A 60 20.44 -17.07 2.53
C THR A 60 20.93 -16.59 1.17
N GLU A 61 21.61 -17.44 0.41
CA GLU A 61 22.08 -17.13 -0.94
C GLU A 61 20.92 -17.02 -1.93
N THR A 62 20.00 -17.99 -1.92
CA THR A 62 18.78 -17.92 -2.74
C THR A 62 17.89 -16.75 -2.32
N LEU A 63 17.76 -16.49 -1.02
CA LEU A 63 16.99 -15.34 -0.53
C LEU A 63 17.62 -14.02 -0.99
N HIS A 64 18.94 -13.89 -0.88
CA HIS A 64 19.67 -12.71 -1.35
C HIS A 64 19.51 -12.51 -2.87
N LYS A 65 19.67 -13.58 -3.67
CA LYS A 65 19.42 -13.55 -5.12
C LYS A 65 17.99 -13.10 -5.45
N LYS A 66 16.98 -13.56 -4.69
CA LYS A 66 15.59 -13.12 -4.86
C LYS A 66 15.41 -11.64 -4.55
N VAL A 67 15.98 -11.13 -3.45
CA VAL A 67 15.90 -9.71 -3.09
C VAL A 67 16.52 -8.85 -4.18
N VAL A 68 17.75 -9.16 -4.60
CA VAL A 68 18.45 -8.43 -5.68
C VAL A 68 17.66 -8.47 -6.99
N GLY A 69 17.07 -9.62 -7.32
CA GLY A 69 16.21 -9.78 -8.50
C GLY A 69 14.94 -8.91 -8.42
N LEU A 70 14.26 -8.89 -7.27
CA LEU A 70 13.07 -8.08 -7.03
C LEU A 70 13.38 -6.59 -7.09
N GLU A 71 14.45 -6.14 -6.44
CA GLU A 71 14.88 -4.75 -6.49
C GLU A 71 15.16 -4.28 -7.92
N SER A 72 15.83 -5.14 -8.71
CA SER A 72 16.09 -4.85 -10.13
C SER A 72 14.79 -4.76 -10.93
N LYS A 73 13.83 -5.64 -10.64
CA LYS A 73 12.49 -5.60 -11.26
C LYS A 73 11.74 -4.33 -10.88
N VAL A 74 11.77 -3.91 -9.61
CA VAL A 74 11.16 -2.67 -9.14
C VAL A 74 11.78 -1.47 -9.85
N ARG A 75 13.11 -1.37 -9.91
CA ARG A 75 13.81 -0.29 -10.63
C ARG A 75 13.39 -0.21 -12.09
N ARG A 76 13.32 -1.35 -12.78
CA ARG A 76 12.89 -1.42 -14.18
C ARG A 76 11.44 -0.97 -14.35
N LEU A 77 10.52 -1.45 -13.52
CA LEU A 77 9.10 -1.07 -13.59
C LEU A 77 8.88 0.43 -13.32
N LEU A 78 9.64 1.01 -12.37
CA LEU A 78 9.58 2.45 -12.12
C LEU A 78 10.07 3.27 -13.32
N GLN A 79 11.13 2.82 -14.00
CA GLN A 79 11.61 3.46 -15.23
C GLN A 79 10.62 3.30 -16.40
N GLU A 80 10.03 2.11 -16.56
CA GLU A 80 9.00 1.86 -17.57
C GLU A 80 7.78 2.75 -17.34
N ARG A 81 7.31 2.86 -16.08
CA ARG A 81 6.22 3.76 -15.69
C ARG A 81 6.54 5.21 -16.05
N GLU A 82 7.76 5.69 -15.78
CA GLU A 82 8.13 7.07 -16.07
C GLU A 82 8.06 7.39 -17.57
N ARG A 83 8.37 6.41 -18.43
CA ARG A 83 8.29 6.54 -19.89
C ARG A 83 6.86 6.54 -20.42
N LEU A 84 5.88 6.12 -19.64
CA LEU A 84 4.47 6.19 -20.03
C LEU A 84 3.91 7.61 -19.96
N TYR A 85 4.50 8.48 -19.14
CA TYR A 85 4.08 9.87 -19.07
C TYR A 85 4.53 10.64 -20.32
N PRO A 86 3.63 11.42 -20.95
CA PRO A 86 4.02 12.31 -22.03
C PRO A 86 5.12 13.29 -21.60
N ALA A 87 6.05 13.61 -22.50
CA ALA A 87 7.17 14.51 -22.22
C ALA A 87 6.74 15.97 -22.00
N GLY A 88 5.58 16.37 -22.55
CA GLY A 88 5.01 17.70 -22.40
C GLY A 88 3.91 17.77 -21.33
N PRO A 89 3.38 18.98 -21.05
CA PRO A 89 2.22 19.14 -20.18
C PRO A 89 1.07 18.27 -20.67
N SER A 90 0.49 17.48 -19.78
CA SER A 90 -0.61 16.58 -20.12
C SER A 90 -1.74 16.70 -19.11
N ILE A 91 -2.96 16.40 -19.55
CA ILE A 91 -4.14 16.37 -18.69
C ILE A 91 -4.53 14.91 -18.48
N LEU A 92 -4.68 14.51 -17.22
CA LEU A 92 -5.22 13.21 -16.84
C LEU A 92 -6.60 13.41 -16.24
N VAL A 93 -7.61 12.73 -16.78
CA VAL A 93 -8.96 12.66 -16.22
C VAL A 93 -9.15 11.28 -15.61
N ASP A 94 -9.24 11.24 -14.28
CA ASP A 94 -9.58 10.04 -13.53
C ASP A 94 -11.10 9.99 -13.32
N THR A 95 -11.75 9.17 -14.14
CA THR A 95 -13.21 8.99 -14.09
C THR A 95 -13.69 8.20 -12.88
N ALA A 96 -12.81 7.43 -12.22
CA ALA A 96 -13.21 6.67 -11.04
C ALA A 96 -13.28 7.59 -9.82
N GLU A 97 -12.30 8.47 -9.69
CA GLU A 97 -12.21 9.43 -8.58
C GLU A 97 -12.88 10.79 -8.88
N ASN A 98 -13.34 11.00 -10.13
CA ASN A 98 -13.88 12.29 -10.59
C ASN A 98 -12.91 13.45 -10.35
N LYS A 99 -11.65 13.23 -10.78
CA LYS A 99 -10.56 14.19 -10.65
C LYS A 99 -9.88 14.46 -11.97
N ILE A 100 -9.40 15.68 -12.12
CA ILE A 100 -8.60 16.13 -13.25
C ILE A 100 -7.25 16.64 -12.74
N TYR A 101 -6.18 16.27 -13.45
CA TYR A 101 -4.82 16.63 -13.12
C TYR A 101 -4.13 17.28 -14.31
N LEU A 102 -3.36 18.32 -14.06
CA LEU A 102 -2.34 18.82 -14.99
C LEU A 102 -1.00 18.25 -14.57
N LEU A 103 -0.34 17.53 -15.48
CA LEU A 103 0.91 16.83 -15.23
C LEU A 103 2.04 17.38 -16.08
N SER A 104 3.28 17.23 -15.61
CA SER A 104 4.51 17.37 -16.39
C SER A 104 5.40 16.16 -16.10
N GLY A 105 5.45 15.20 -17.02
CA GLY A 105 5.96 13.87 -16.71
C GLY A 105 5.12 13.23 -15.60
N SER A 106 5.77 12.59 -14.62
CA SER A 106 5.09 12.03 -13.44
C SER A 106 4.68 13.05 -12.36
N LYS A 107 5.04 14.33 -12.51
CA LYS A 107 4.75 15.36 -11.51
C LYS A 107 3.36 15.97 -11.73
N VAL A 108 2.55 15.98 -10.67
CA VAL A 108 1.30 16.74 -10.62
C VAL A 108 1.63 18.22 -10.42
N LEU A 109 1.21 19.05 -11.38
CA LEU A 109 1.31 20.51 -11.31
C LEU A 109 0.06 21.14 -10.71
N TRP A 110 -1.11 20.56 -10.99
CA TRP A 110 -2.40 21.03 -10.50
C TRP A 110 -3.41 19.88 -10.46
N GLU A 111 -4.37 19.96 -9.54
CA GLU A 111 -5.44 18.99 -9.33
C GLU A 111 -6.75 19.73 -9.03
N ALA A 112 -7.86 19.20 -9.55
CA ALA A 112 -9.21 19.59 -9.15
C ALA A 112 -10.19 18.42 -9.25
N LYS A 113 -11.38 18.63 -8.70
CA LYS A 113 -12.54 17.77 -8.96
C LYS A 113 -13.13 18.10 -10.32
N CYS A 114 -13.66 17.10 -11.01
CA CYS A 114 -14.40 17.28 -12.26
C CYS A 114 -15.56 16.30 -12.34
N SER A 115 -16.65 16.71 -12.99
CA SER A 115 -17.71 15.77 -13.36
C SER A 115 -17.29 14.97 -14.59
N THR A 116 -17.61 13.69 -14.61
CA THR A 116 -17.41 12.80 -15.77
C THR A 116 -18.75 12.20 -16.18
N GLY A 117 -18.85 11.71 -17.43
CA GLY A 117 -20.06 11.10 -17.96
C GLY A 117 -20.67 10.06 -17.00
N SER A 118 -21.98 10.12 -16.81
CA SER A 118 -22.72 9.31 -15.84
C SER A 118 -22.82 7.82 -16.18
N GLY A 119 -22.54 7.44 -17.43
CA GLY A 119 -22.76 6.10 -17.96
C GLY A 119 -24.24 5.75 -18.20
N LEU A 120 -25.15 6.70 -17.98
CA LEU A 120 -26.57 6.51 -18.24
C LEU A 120 -26.83 6.36 -19.74
N GLN A 121 -27.91 5.66 -20.07
CA GLN A 121 -28.41 5.55 -21.42
C GLN A 121 -29.75 6.27 -21.54
N LEU A 122 -29.89 7.08 -22.58
CA LEU A 122 -31.15 7.67 -22.99
C LEU A 122 -31.56 7.06 -24.33
N THR A 123 -32.76 6.50 -24.39
CA THR A 123 -33.36 6.01 -25.63
C THR A 123 -34.56 6.86 -25.95
N ASP A 124 -34.72 7.26 -27.22
CA ASP A 124 -35.88 8.03 -27.63
C ASP A 124 -37.18 7.20 -27.56
N GLU A 125 -38.33 7.88 -27.54
CA GLU A 125 -39.64 7.23 -27.41
C GLU A 125 -39.92 6.23 -28.54
N SER A 126 -39.31 6.43 -29.71
CA SER A 126 -39.46 5.55 -30.86
C SER A 126 -38.60 4.28 -30.77
N GLY A 127 -37.64 4.24 -29.84
CA GLY A 127 -36.66 3.16 -29.70
C GLY A 127 -35.56 3.14 -30.77
N ASN A 128 -35.52 4.13 -31.68
CA ASN A 128 -34.62 4.12 -32.83
C ASN A 128 -33.26 4.77 -32.56
N ARG A 129 -33.17 5.63 -31.53
CA ARG A 129 -31.93 6.31 -31.16
C ARG A 129 -31.64 6.10 -29.69
N THR A 130 -30.39 5.78 -29.40
CA THR A 130 -29.88 5.64 -28.03
C THR A 130 -28.57 6.40 -27.91
N TRP A 131 -28.42 7.13 -26.81
CA TRP A 131 -27.21 7.83 -26.41
C TRP A 131 -26.69 7.25 -25.11
N THR A 132 -25.37 7.12 -24.98
CA THR A 132 -24.71 6.73 -23.74
C THR A 132 -23.83 7.89 -23.27
N PHE A 133 -24.04 8.35 -22.04
CA PHE A 133 -23.34 9.50 -21.48
C PHE A 133 -22.01 9.08 -20.85
N GLU A 134 -21.04 8.70 -21.66
CA GLU A 134 -19.71 8.28 -21.19
C GLU A 134 -18.62 9.32 -21.44
N THR A 135 -17.63 9.33 -20.56
CA THR A 135 -16.37 10.03 -20.84
C THR A 135 -15.49 9.15 -21.73
N PRO A 136 -15.06 9.65 -22.90
CA PRO A 136 -14.29 8.85 -23.84
C PRO A 136 -12.96 8.41 -23.22
N ARG A 137 -12.62 7.13 -23.40
CA ARG A 137 -11.36 6.54 -22.92
C ARG A 137 -10.29 6.62 -24.00
N GLY A 138 -9.04 6.86 -23.59
CA GLY A 138 -7.88 6.85 -24.48
C GLY A 138 -7.05 8.13 -24.41
N HIS A 139 -6.18 8.30 -25.40
CA HIS A 139 -5.30 9.46 -25.50
C HIS A 139 -5.83 10.42 -26.55
N PHE A 140 -6.03 11.67 -26.14
CA PHE A 140 -6.55 12.73 -27.00
C PHE A 140 -5.59 13.92 -26.99
N SER A 141 -5.62 14.69 -28.07
CA SER A 141 -4.91 15.97 -28.16
C SER A 141 -5.94 17.10 -28.05
N VAL A 142 -5.63 18.11 -27.24
CA VAL A 142 -6.39 19.36 -27.24
C VAL A 142 -6.26 20.00 -28.61
N ARG A 143 -7.38 20.13 -29.31
CA ARG A 143 -7.44 20.67 -30.68
C ARG A 143 -7.69 22.18 -30.67
N GLN A 144 -8.50 22.67 -29.73
CA GLN A 144 -8.88 24.07 -29.62
C GLN A 144 -9.04 24.49 -28.16
N LYS A 145 -8.75 25.76 -27.88
CA LYS A 145 -9.03 26.43 -26.61
C LYS A 145 -10.00 27.57 -26.91
N ILE A 146 -11.13 27.58 -26.21
CA ILE A 146 -12.26 28.46 -26.52
C ILE A 146 -12.58 29.28 -25.28
N THR A 147 -12.71 30.59 -25.46
CA THR A 147 -13.19 31.55 -24.45
C THR A 147 -14.67 31.85 -24.71
N ASN A 148 -15.48 31.96 -23.67
CA ASN A 148 -16.94 32.14 -23.76
C ASN A 148 -17.59 31.10 -24.72
N PRO A 149 -17.37 29.80 -24.47
CA PRO A 149 -17.89 28.74 -25.31
C PRO A 149 -19.43 28.74 -25.36
N VAL A 150 -19.97 28.54 -26.56
CA VAL A 150 -21.41 28.34 -26.77
C VAL A 150 -21.68 26.86 -26.89
N TRP A 151 -22.57 26.32 -26.06
CA TRP A 151 -23.06 24.96 -26.22
C TRP A 151 -24.13 24.92 -27.31
N PHE A 152 -23.97 24.04 -28.28
CA PHE A 152 -25.03 23.76 -29.24
C PHE A 152 -25.78 22.51 -28.78
N ARG A 153 -26.99 22.70 -28.26
CA ARG A 153 -27.84 21.62 -27.75
C ARG A 153 -27.99 20.51 -28.80
N PRO A 154 -27.50 19.29 -28.50
CA PRO A 154 -27.75 18.12 -29.36
C PRO A 154 -29.20 17.65 -29.21
N ASP A 155 -29.66 16.81 -30.13
CA ASP A 155 -31.05 16.31 -30.14
C ASP A 155 -31.48 15.67 -28.82
N TRP A 156 -30.58 14.94 -28.16
CA TRP A 156 -30.88 14.26 -26.91
C TRP A 156 -31.33 15.23 -25.80
N ALA A 157 -30.81 16.47 -25.77
CA ALA A 157 -31.13 17.44 -24.73
C ALA A 157 -32.58 17.91 -24.84
N PHE A 158 -33.09 18.09 -26.07
CA PHE A 158 -34.49 18.43 -26.30
C PHE A 158 -35.41 17.25 -25.97
N ILE A 159 -35.00 16.03 -26.32
CA ILE A 159 -35.78 14.82 -26.04
C ILE A 159 -35.94 14.59 -24.54
N GLU A 160 -34.86 14.78 -23.76
CA GLU A 160 -34.88 14.64 -22.30
C GLU A 160 -35.86 15.63 -21.63
N GLU A 161 -35.95 16.85 -22.15
CA GLU A 161 -36.85 17.90 -21.64
C GLU A 161 -38.27 17.84 -22.24
N GLY A 162 -38.54 16.92 -23.17
CA GLY A 162 -39.81 16.84 -23.89
C GLY A 162 -40.05 18.01 -24.86
N GLU A 163 -38.99 18.68 -25.29
CA GLU A 163 -39.02 19.82 -26.21
C GLU A 163 -38.95 19.36 -27.68
N PRO A 164 -39.59 20.09 -28.61
CA PRO A 164 -39.44 19.84 -30.04
C PRO A 164 -38.01 20.16 -30.50
N ILE A 165 -37.41 19.25 -31.29
CA ILE A 165 -36.07 19.42 -31.84
C ILE A 165 -36.05 20.60 -32.84
N PRO A 166 -35.23 21.65 -32.63
CA PRO A 166 -35.15 22.79 -33.53
C PRO A 166 -34.58 22.42 -34.90
N LYS A 167 -35.13 23.07 -35.95
CA LYS A 167 -34.65 22.92 -37.33
C LYS A 167 -33.41 23.75 -37.62
N SER A 168 -33.27 24.91 -36.99
CA SER A 168 -32.13 25.80 -37.20
C SER A 168 -31.03 25.54 -36.16
N ARG A 169 -29.77 25.74 -36.57
CA ARG A 169 -28.63 25.60 -35.65
C ARG A 169 -28.58 26.73 -34.62
N SER A 170 -29.01 27.93 -34.98
CA SER A 170 -29.02 29.09 -34.09
C SER A 170 -29.94 28.89 -32.89
N GLU A 171 -31.08 28.23 -33.08
CA GLU A 171 -32.02 27.90 -31.98
C GLU A 171 -31.45 26.91 -30.96
N ARG A 172 -30.33 26.24 -31.30
CA ARG A 172 -29.65 25.31 -30.39
C ARG A 172 -28.55 25.98 -29.57
N ALA A 173 -28.20 27.22 -29.87
CA ALA A 173 -27.12 27.93 -29.20
C ALA A 173 -27.54 28.32 -27.78
N VAL A 174 -26.79 27.82 -26.80
CA VAL A 174 -26.96 28.14 -25.39
C VAL A 174 -25.62 28.66 -24.87
N PRO A 175 -25.48 29.99 -24.68
CA PRO A 175 -24.29 30.56 -24.08
C PRO A 175 -24.22 30.24 -22.58
N ASP A 176 -23.05 30.47 -21.97
CA ASP A 176 -22.82 30.50 -20.51
C ASP A 176 -22.99 29.18 -19.73
N VAL A 177 -23.44 28.09 -20.36
CA VAL A 177 -23.63 26.78 -19.69
C VAL A 177 -22.39 25.91 -19.63
N LEU A 178 -21.35 26.21 -20.41
CA LEU A 178 -20.06 25.50 -20.39
C LEU A 178 -19.01 26.23 -19.54
N GLY A 179 -19.42 27.27 -18.80
CA GLY A 179 -18.52 28.17 -18.09
C GLY A 179 -17.68 29.06 -19.02
N ASP A 180 -16.65 29.69 -18.48
CA ASP A 180 -15.86 30.72 -19.17
C ASP A 180 -14.92 30.15 -20.25
N TYR A 181 -14.53 28.89 -20.12
CA TYR A 181 -13.52 28.26 -20.98
C TYR A 181 -13.88 26.82 -21.33
N ALA A 182 -13.52 26.41 -22.56
CA ALA A 182 -13.58 25.02 -22.99
C ALA A 182 -12.33 24.59 -23.76
N LEU A 183 -11.88 23.36 -23.53
CA LEU A 183 -10.83 22.69 -24.28
C LEU A 183 -11.47 21.60 -25.14
N ALA A 184 -11.53 21.83 -26.45
CA ALA A 184 -12.07 20.84 -27.39
C ALA A 184 -11.00 19.81 -27.73
N PHE A 185 -11.32 18.52 -27.62
CA PHE A 185 -10.36 17.44 -27.92
C PHE A 185 -10.86 16.45 -28.98
N GLY A 186 -12.01 16.72 -29.61
CA GLY A 186 -12.54 16.00 -30.77
C GLY A 186 -13.92 15.40 -30.53
N ASN A 187 -14.61 15.02 -31.61
CA ASN A 187 -15.91 14.32 -31.57
C ASN A 187 -16.99 15.00 -30.71
N GLY A 188 -16.95 16.33 -30.59
CA GLY A 188 -17.91 17.09 -29.78
C GLY A 188 -17.64 17.06 -28.26
N TYR A 189 -16.51 16.51 -27.81
CA TYR A 189 -16.13 16.50 -26.40
C TYR A 189 -15.28 17.72 -26.01
N PHE A 190 -15.55 18.20 -24.81
CA PHE A 190 -14.90 19.35 -24.19
C PHE A 190 -14.53 19.05 -22.74
N ILE A 191 -13.42 19.61 -22.28
CA ILE A 191 -13.20 19.86 -20.84
C ILE A 191 -13.59 21.32 -20.61
N HIS A 192 -14.52 21.59 -19.71
CA HIS A 192 -15.10 22.93 -19.55
C HIS A 192 -15.38 23.27 -18.08
N GLY A 193 -15.80 24.52 -17.83
CA GLY A 193 -16.10 25.06 -16.51
C GLY A 193 -17.50 24.74 -16.01
#